data_AF-A0A838P5Y1-F1
#
_entry.id   AF-A0A838P5Y1-F1
#
_cell.length_a   1.000
_cell.length_b   1.000
_cell.length_c   1.000
_cell.angle_alpha   90.00
_cell.angle_beta   90.00
_cell.angle_gamma   90.00
#
_symmetry.space_group_name_H-M   'P 1'
#
loop_
_entity.id
_entity.type
_entity.pdbx_description
1 polymer ?
#
loop_
_entity_poly.entity_id
_entity_poly.type
_entity_poly.pdbx_seq_one_letter_code
_entity_poly.pdbx_strand_id
1 'polypeptide(L)'
;METRSLDVSLTGFGCTPTRAQVIVETLNLRARLTRAGIVLGAGLAVALIALPIPLVHFVLVPAGLLIGIVLAGMRVSQREIFSSAEGVCPYCGTHRRLGVAGRVFRLPRKVFCSNCQRALELGED
;
A
#
# COMPACT_ATOMS: atom_id res chain seq x y z
N MET A 1 12.90 10.77 4.74
CA MET A 1 12.38 9.70 3.87
C MET A 1 13.60 9.19 3.14
N GLU A 2 13.84 7.89 3.19
CA GLU A 2 14.99 7.27 2.56
C GLU A 2 14.48 6.19 1.62
N THR A 3 15.01 6.21 0.40
CA THR A 3 14.58 5.34 -0.68
C THR A 3 15.66 4.31 -0.94
N ARG A 4 15.29 3.02 -0.95
CA ARG A 4 16.18 1.91 -1.28
C ARG A 4 15.66 1.14 -2.49
N SER A 5 16.57 0.80 -3.40
CA SER A 5 16.30 -0.13 -4.51
C SER A 5 16.64 -1.55 -4.07
N LEU A 6 15.72 -2.48 -4.27
CA LEU A 6 15.90 -3.90 -4.02
C LEU A 6 15.70 -4.64 -5.33
N ASP A 7 16.65 -5.49 -5.71
CA ASP A 7 16.46 -6.43 -6.80
C ASP A 7 15.86 -7.71 -6.23
N VAL A 8 14.70 -8.10 -6.76
CA VAL A 8 13.95 -9.27 -6.32
C VAL A 8 13.56 -10.12 -7.53
N SER A 9 13.24 -11.38 -7.31
CA SER A 9 12.81 -12.24 -8.40
C SER A 9 11.34 -12.00 -8.76
N LEU A 10 11.07 -12.10 -10.04
CA LEU A 10 9.75 -12.00 -10.66
C LEU A 10 9.44 -13.35 -11.29
N THR A 11 8.56 -14.10 -10.64
CA THR A 11 8.17 -15.43 -11.07
C THR A 11 6.80 -15.38 -11.74
N GLY A 12 6.68 -16.14 -12.83
CA GLY A 12 5.43 -16.42 -13.51
C GLY A 12 5.24 -17.93 -13.54
N PHE A 13 4.00 -18.39 -13.39
CA PHE A 13 3.70 -19.81 -13.51
C PHE A 13 4.12 -20.35 -14.89
N GLY A 14 5.00 -21.36 -14.88
CA GLY A 14 5.49 -22.03 -16.10
C GLY A 14 6.52 -21.24 -16.91
N CYS A 15 7.16 -20.20 -16.35
CA CYS A 15 8.19 -19.42 -17.03
C CYS A 15 9.49 -19.35 -16.23
N THR A 16 10.60 -19.05 -16.90
CA THR A 16 11.88 -18.80 -16.22
C THR A 16 11.81 -17.52 -15.37
N PRO A 17 12.27 -17.55 -14.10
CA PRO A 17 12.29 -16.37 -13.24
C PRO A 17 13.10 -15.25 -13.91
N THR A 18 12.62 -14.02 -13.77
CA THR A 18 13.33 -12.83 -14.23
C THR A 18 13.56 -11.87 -13.06
N ARG A 19 14.45 -10.88 -13.20
CA ARG A 19 14.69 -9.89 -12.14
C ARG A 19 13.74 -8.69 -12.28
N ALA A 20 13.28 -8.20 -11.14
CA ALA A 20 12.57 -6.94 -11.01
C ALA A 20 13.27 -6.05 -9.98
N GLN A 21 13.39 -4.77 -10.31
CA GLN A 21 13.86 -3.75 -9.39
C GLN A 21 12.66 -3.10 -8.70
N VAL A 22 12.71 -3.07 -7.37
CA VAL A 22 11.69 -2.51 -6.51
C VAL A 22 12.26 -1.31 -5.79
N ILE A 23 11.55 -0.19 -5.84
CA ILE A 23 11.85 1.00 -5.06
C ILE A 23 10.99 0.99 -3.81
N VAL A 24 11.63 0.87 -2.65
CA VAL A 24 10.98 0.91 -1.33
C VAL A 24 11.34 2.22 -0.65
N GLU A 25 10.31 2.90 -0.15
CA GLU A 25 10.48 4.13 0.61
C GLU A 25 10.26 3.85 2.10
N THR A 26 11.23 4.25 2.91
CA THR A 26 11.14 4.21 4.37
C THR A 26 10.56 5.53 4.88
N LEU A 27 9.46 5.42 5.61
CA LEU A 27 8.72 6.53 6.16
C LEU A 27 9.30 6.92 7.52
N ASN A 28 9.71 8.18 7.65
CA ASN A 28 10.10 8.75 8.93
C ASN A 28 8.87 8.96 9.84
N LEU A 29 9.13 9.21 11.14
CA LEU A 29 8.07 9.39 12.14
C LEU A 29 7.09 10.50 11.73
N ARG A 30 7.60 11.62 11.20
CA ARG A 30 6.78 12.75 10.74
C ARG A 30 5.81 12.34 9.64
N ALA A 31 6.28 11.68 8.59
CA ALA A 31 5.44 11.22 7.49
C ALA A 31 4.39 10.20 7.95
N ARG A 32 4.75 9.31 8.89
CA ARG A 32 3.83 8.34 9.50
C ARG A 32 2.71 9.05 10.27
N LEU A 33 3.06 10.02 11.11
CA LEU A 33 2.10 10.81 11.88
C LEU A 33 1.20 11.68 10.99
N THR A 34 1.75 12.33 9.96
CA THR A 34 0.94 13.12 9.01
C THR A 34 -0.09 12.25 8.30
N ARG A 35 0.32 11.09 7.78
CA ARG A 35 -0.61 10.15 7.11
C ARG A 35 -1.67 9.60 8.05
N ALA A 36 -1.30 9.30 9.30
CA ALA A 36 -2.25 8.86 10.31
C ALA A 36 -3.23 9.98 10.72
N GLY A 37 -2.73 11.20 10.88
CA GLY A 37 -3.52 12.38 11.22
C GLY A 37 -4.57 12.72 10.17
N ILE A 38 -4.28 12.51 8.88
CA ILE A 38 -5.28 12.68 7.80
C ILE A 38 -6.48 11.74 8.01
N VAL A 39 -6.23 10.46 8.31
CA VAL A 39 -7.31 9.49 8.48
C VAL A 39 -8.06 9.70 9.80
N LEU A 40 -7.33 10.03 10.87
CA LEU A 40 -7.92 10.39 12.15
C LEU A 40 -8.82 11.63 12.01
N GLY A 41 -8.33 12.66 11.33
CA GLY A 41 -9.06 13.90 11.06
C GLY A 41 -10.32 13.66 10.22
N ALA A 42 -10.27 12.74 9.26
CA ALA A 42 -11.45 12.33 8.51
C ALA A 42 -12.50 11.66 9.40
N GLY A 43 -12.09 10.75 10.29
CA GLY A 43 -13.00 10.13 11.27
C GLY A 43 -13.61 11.16 12.24
N LEU A 44 -12.80 12.12 12.70
CA LEU A 44 -13.28 13.23 13.54
C LEU A 44 -14.27 14.12 12.80
N ALA A 45 -14.03 14.45 11.53
CA ALA A 45 -14.94 15.23 10.72
C ALA A 45 -16.31 14.54 10.57
N VAL A 46 -16.33 13.23 10.33
CA VAL A 46 -17.58 12.45 10.29
C VAL A 46 -18.32 12.52 11.63
N ALA A 47 -17.60 12.38 12.75
CA ALA A 47 -18.18 12.47 14.08
C ALA A 47 -18.80 13.86 14.35
N LEU A 48 -18.12 14.94 13.97
CA LEU A 48 -18.62 16.30 14.12
C LEU A 48 -19.88 16.57 13.27
N ILE A 49 -19.93 16.05 12.04
CA ILE A 49 -21.10 16.17 11.16
C ILE A 49 -22.30 15.37 11.70
N ALA A 50 -22.05 14.27 12.43
CA ALA A 50 -23.11 13.46 13.02
C ALA A 50 -23.68 14.03 14.33
N LEU A 51 -23.02 15.02 14.93
CA LEU A 51 -23.44 15.65 16.20
C LEU A 51 -24.86 16.26 16.18
N PRO A 52 -25.26 17.06 15.16
CA PRO A 52 -26.58 17.69 15.12
C PRO A 52 -27.73 16.74 14.77
N ILE A 53 -27.48 15.45 14.51
CA ILE A 53 -28.50 14.49 14.06
C ILE A 53 -28.66 13.40 15.14
N PRO A 54 -29.63 13.53 16.08
CA PRO A 54 -29.75 12.66 17.26
C PRO A 54 -29.84 11.17 16.95
N LEU A 55 -30.52 10.78 15.85
CA LEU A 55 -30.69 9.38 15.48
C LEU A 55 -29.37 8.71 15.06
N VAL A 56 -28.54 9.40 14.27
CA VAL A 56 -27.28 8.84 13.78
C VAL A 56 -26.12 9.08 14.74
N HIS A 57 -26.23 10.06 15.65
CA HIS A 57 -25.20 10.40 16.63
C HIS A 57 -24.70 9.17 17.41
N PHE A 58 -25.62 8.35 17.91
CA PHE A 58 -25.30 7.15 18.70
C PHE A 58 -24.54 6.07 17.93
N VAL A 59 -24.51 6.14 16.60
CA VAL A 59 -23.82 5.16 15.73
C VAL A 59 -22.63 5.80 15.04
N LEU A 60 -22.84 6.90 14.30
CA LEU A 60 -21.81 7.53 13.47
C LEU A 60 -20.68 8.15 14.28
N VAL A 61 -20.96 8.73 15.46
CA VAL A 61 -19.90 9.30 16.30
C VAL A 61 -18.97 8.21 16.82
N PRO A 62 -19.45 7.18 17.56
CA PRO A 62 -18.56 6.14 18.04
C PRO A 62 -17.93 5.35 16.90
N ALA A 63 -18.66 5.05 15.82
CA ALA A 63 -18.10 4.34 14.66
C ALA A 63 -17.04 5.16 13.93
N GLY A 64 -17.30 6.43 13.64
CA GLY A 64 -16.36 7.32 12.96
C GLY A 64 -15.05 7.51 13.74
N LEU A 65 -15.15 7.69 15.07
CA LEU A 65 -13.98 7.77 15.94
C LEU A 65 -13.22 6.44 16.02
N LEU A 66 -13.91 5.31 16.22
CA LEU A 66 -13.27 3.99 16.27
C LEU A 66 -12.54 3.67 14.97
N ILE A 67 -13.22 3.83 13.82
CA ILE A 67 -12.64 3.59 12.50
C ILE A 67 -11.44 4.52 12.28
N GLY A 68 -11.58 5.80 12.61
CA GLY A 68 -10.49 6.78 12.51
C GLY A 68 -9.26 6.37 13.33
N ILE A 69 -9.44 5.97 14.58
CA ILE A 69 -8.35 5.53 15.48
C ILE A 69 -7.70 4.25 14.96
N VAL A 70 -8.48 3.24 14.58
CA VAL A 70 -7.97 1.95 14.09
C VAL A 70 -7.15 2.17 12.82
N LEU A 71 -7.70 2.89 11.83
CA LEU A 71 -7.00 3.17 10.59
C LEU A 71 -5.76 4.05 10.81
N ALA A 72 -5.83 5.05 11.71
CA ALA A 72 -4.67 5.85 12.08
C ALA A 72 -3.56 4.99 12.69
N GLY A 73 -3.89 4.07 13.61
CA GLY A 73 -2.95 3.10 14.18
C GLY A 73 -2.30 2.22 13.11
N MET A 74 -3.09 1.72 12.16
CA MET A 74 -2.58 0.97 11.00
C MET A 74 -1.67 1.81 10.09
N ARG A 75 -1.89 3.13 9.99
CA ARG A 75 -1.01 4.03 9.22
C ARG A 75 0.27 4.39 9.95
N VAL A 76 0.20 4.57 11.27
CA VAL A 76 1.40 4.79 12.08
C VAL A 76 2.29 3.55 12.03
N SER A 77 1.77 2.33 12.03
CA SER A 77 2.61 1.13 11.98
C SER A 77 3.34 0.90 10.64
N GLN A 78 2.95 1.58 9.56
CA GLN A 78 3.60 1.48 8.25
C GLN A 78 4.97 2.18 8.24
N ARG A 79 6.05 1.40 8.36
CA ARG A 79 7.43 1.90 8.26
C ARG A 79 7.93 1.98 6.83
N GLU A 80 7.46 1.09 5.96
CA GLU A 80 7.96 0.95 4.60
C GLU A 80 6.82 0.84 3.60
N ILE A 81 6.98 1.48 2.45
CA ILE A 81 5.99 1.45 1.37
C ILE A 81 6.67 1.16 0.02
N PHE A 82 5.95 0.47 -0.86
CA PHE A 82 6.34 0.37 -2.27
C PHE A 82 6.11 1.72 -2.96
N SER A 83 7.17 2.24 -3.58
CA SER A 83 7.11 3.41 -4.46
C SER A 83 6.89 2.99 -5.91
N SER A 84 7.68 2.02 -6.39
CA SER A 84 7.49 1.40 -7.71
C SER A 84 8.10 0.01 -7.77
N ALA A 85 7.66 -0.78 -8.73
CA ALA A 85 8.29 -2.03 -9.12
C ALA A 85 8.39 -2.05 -10.65
N GLU A 86 9.57 -2.35 -11.17
CA GLU A 86 9.88 -2.36 -12.61
C GLU A 86 10.67 -3.62 -12.92
N GLY A 87 10.44 -4.22 -14.08
CA GLY A 87 11.16 -5.43 -14.47
C GLY A 87 10.71 -5.95 -15.82
N VAL A 88 11.41 -6.98 -16.30
CA VAL A 88 11.06 -7.69 -17.53
C VAL A 88 10.03 -8.76 -17.22
N CYS A 89 8.86 -8.67 -17.87
CA CYS A 89 7.82 -9.68 -17.70
C CYS A 89 8.24 -11.01 -18.35
N PRO A 90 8.22 -12.14 -17.62
CA PRO A 90 8.62 -13.44 -18.17
C PRO A 90 7.65 -13.97 -19.23
N TYR A 91 6.42 -13.46 -19.29
CA TYR A 91 5.42 -13.87 -20.29
C TYR A 91 5.53 -13.12 -21.62
N CYS A 92 5.77 -11.80 -21.59
CA CYS A 92 5.74 -10.96 -22.80
C CYS A 92 7.09 -10.30 -23.13
N GLY A 93 8.12 -10.51 -22.32
CA GLY A 93 9.47 -9.98 -22.53
C GLY A 93 9.60 -8.46 -22.43
N THR A 94 8.53 -7.73 -22.10
CA THR A 94 8.56 -6.27 -22.05
C THR A 94 9.07 -5.75 -20.71
N HIS A 95 10.02 -4.81 -20.71
CA HIS A 95 10.45 -4.09 -19.51
C HIS A 95 9.48 -2.94 -19.18
N ARG A 96 8.72 -3.05 -18.08
CA ARG A 96 7.72 -2.04 -17.68
C ARG A 96 7.51 -2.00 -16.16
N ARG A 97 6.78 -0.97 -15.71
CA ARG A 97 6.20 -0.90 -14.37
C ARG A 97 5.19 -2.03 -14.14
N LEU A 98 5.35 -2.69 -13.00
CA LEU A 98 4.49 -3.72 -12.47
C LEU A 98 3.45 -3.07 -11.56
N GLY A 99 2.18 -3.43 -11.76
CA GLY A 99 1.08 -2.92 -10.94
C GLY A 99 1.14 -3.52 -9.55
N VAL A 100 1.57 -2.74 -8.55
CA VAL A 100 1.59 -3.15 -7.14
C VAL A 100 0.26 -2.75 -6.48
N ALA A 101 -0.51 -3.74 -6.03
CA ALA A 101 -1.81 -3.51 -5.42
C ALA A 101 -1.67 -3.01 -3.97
N GLY A 102 -1.70 -1.69 -3.77
CA GLY A 102 -1.60 -1.04 -2.45
C GLY A 102 -0.16 -0.76 -2.01
N ARG A 103 0.03 0.16 -1.07
CA ARG A 103 1.36 0.73 -0.77
C ARG A 103 2.20 0.00 0.28
N VAL A 104 1.64 -0.90 1.08
CA VAL A 104 2.39 -1.54 2.20
C VAL A 104 3.51 -2.43 1.66
N PHE A 105 4.75 -2.26 2.13
CA PHE A 105 5.84 -3.15 1.74
C PHE A 105 5.77 -4.50 2.46
N ARG A 106 5.60 -5.58 1.70
CA ARG A 106 5.70 -7.00 2.11
C ARG A 106 6.00 -7.84 0.87
N LEU A 107 6.89 -8.82 1.03
CA LEU A 107 7.19 -9.87 0.08
C LEU A 107 6.87 -11.24 0.72
N PRO A 108 6.54 -12.28 -0.06
CA PRO A 108 6.25 -12.23 -1.49
C PRO A 108 4.92 -11.52 -1.79
N ARG A 109 4.75 -11.02 -3.02
CA ARG A 109 3.58 -10.23 -3.42
C ARG A 109 3.18 -10.43 -4.87
N LYS A 110 1.86 -10.59 -5.08
CA LYS A 110 1.26 -10.61 -6.42
C LYS A 110 1.23 -9.22 -7.05
N VAL A 111 1.67 -9.14 -8.30
CA VAL A 111 1.59 -7.97 -9.17
C VAL A 111 1.05 -8.34 -10.53
N PHE A 112 0.74 -7.33 -11.33
CA PHE A 112 0.27 -7.51 -12.69
C PHE A 112 1.19 -6.80 -13.67
N CYS A 113 1.47 -7.44 -14.80
CA CYS A 113 2.17 -6.78 -15.90
C CYS A 113 1.23 -5.74 -16.54
N SER A 114 1.69 -4.49 -16.69
CA SER A 114 0.91 -3.43 -17.34
C SER A 114 0.61 -3.68 -18.83
N ASN A 115 1.40 -4.53 -19.50
CA ASN A 115 1.22 -4.87 -20.91
C ASN A 115 0.25 -6.06 -21.10
N CYS A 116 0.60 -7.24 -20.57
CA CYS A 116 -0.19 -8.47 -20.78
C CYS A 116 -1.22 -8.76 -19.69
N GLN A 117 -1.28 -7.94 -18.63
CA GLN A 117 -2.20 -8.07 -17.49
C GLN A 117 -2.15 -9.43 -16.77
N ARG A 118 -1.11 -10.24 -17.02
CA ARG A 118 -0.89 -11.51 -16.31
C ARG A 118 -0.41 -11.26 -14.89
N ALA A 119 -0.89 -12.10 -13.98
CA ALA A 119 -0.44 -12.14 -12.60
C ALA A 119 0.99 -12.72 -12.52
N LEU A 120 1.82 -12.08 -11.71
CA LEU A 120 3.21 -12.42 -11.45
C LEU A 120 3.44 -12.32 -9.94
N GLU A 121 4.43 -13.02 -9.41
CA GLU A 121 4.83 -12.91 -8.01
C GLU A 121 6.20 -12.24 -7.90
N LEU A 122 6.30 -11.16 -7.12
CA LEU A 122 7.58 -10.65 -6.64
C LEU A 122 7.92 -11.35 -5.33
N GLY A 123 9.08 -11.96 -5.25
CA GLY A 123 9.56 -12.63 -4.04
C GLY A 123 11.07 -12.58 -3.93
N GLU A 124 11.57 -12.96 -2.76
CA GLU A 124 12.94 -13.43 -2.63
C GLU A 124 12.96 -14.91 -3.01
N ASP A 125 13.98 -15.32 -3.77
CA ASP A 125 14.18 -16.70 -4.22
C ASP A 125 14.28 -17.72 -3.07
#